data_AF-F4X7F1-F1
#
_entry.id   AF-F4X7F1-F1
#
_cell.length_a   1.000
_cell.length_b   1.000
_cell.length_c   1.000
_cell.angle_alpha   90.00
_cell.angle_beta   90.00
_cell.angle_gamma   90.00
#
_symmetry.space_group_name_H-M   'P 1'
#
loop_
_entity.id
_entity.type
_entity.pdbx_description
1 polymer ?
#
loop_
_entity_poly.entity_id
_entity_poly.type
_entity_poly.pdbx_seq_one_letter_code
_entity_poly.pdbx_strand_id
1 'polypeptide(L)'
;MERDKLFFRCVLLHYFDLKKSAAETHRLLAEIYGESAPSETVCRDWFRRFKSGDCDVHDKQRTGQPKKFEDEQLQALLEENPAQTLKELSQQLKVDKSTI
;
A
#
# COMPACT_ATOMS: atom_id res chain seq x y z
N MET A 1 -19.77 -0.50 -15.45
CA MET A 1 -19.53 -0.96 -14.06
C MET A 1 -18.03 -1.06 -13.90
N GLU A 2 -17.43 -0.11 -13.19
CA GLU A 2 -15.99 -0.16 -12.87
C GLU A 2 -15.76 -1.30 -11.87
N ARG A 3 -14.82 -2.20 -12.16
CA ARG A 3 -14.45 -3.31 -11.28
C ARG A 3 -13.27 -2.89 -10.43
N ASP A 4 -13.38 -3.07 -9.12
CA ASP A 4 -12.32 -2.69 -8.17
C ASP A 4 -11.06 -3.57 -8.31
N LYS A 5 -9.91 -3.06 -7.86
CA LYS A 5 -8.62 -3.76 -7.84
C LYS A 5 -8.71 -5.09 -7.10
N LEU A 6 -9.46 -5.15 -6.00
CA LEU A 6 -9.67 -6.39 -5.24
C LEU A 6 -10.33 -7.46 -6.09
N PHE A 7 -11.32 -7.10 -6.92
CA PHE A 7 -11.98 -8.04 -7.82
C PHE A 7 -10.96 -8.73 -8.75
N PHE A 8 -10.10 -7.95 -9.41
CA PHE A 8 -9.09 -8.52 -10.31
C PHE A 8 -8.07 -9.39 -9.59
N ARG A 9 -7.68 -9.05 -8.36
CA ARG A 9 -6.76 -9.87 -7.56
C ARG A 9 -7.36 -11.22 -7.18
N CYS A 10 -8.63 -11.24 -6.80
CA CYS A 10 -9.37 -12.50 -6.57
C CYS A 10 -9.44 -13.36 -7.83
N VAL A 11 -9.71 -12.75 -8.99
CA VAL A 11 -9.75 -13.47 -10.27
C VAL A 11 -8.37 -14.00 -10.66
N LEU A 12 -7.31 -13.22 -10.44
CA LEU A 12 -5.93 -13.66 -10.65
C LEU A 12 -5.58 -14.86 -9.77
N LEU A 13 -5.97 -14.84 -8.49
CA LEU A 13 -5.76 -15.97 -7.57
C LEU A 13 -6.52 -17.22 -8.04
N HIS A 14 -7.78 -17.06 -8.46
CA HIS A 14 -8.57 -18.16 -8.99
C HIS A 14 -7.91 -18.82 -10.22
N TYR A 15 -7.42 -18.03 -11.18
CA TYR A 15 -6.72 -18.58 -12.35
C TYR A 15 -5.35 -19.18 -12.03
N PHE A 16 -4.67 -18.66 -11.01
CA PHE A 16 -3.45 -19.26 -10.48
C PHE A 16 -3.72 -20.65 -9.89
N ASP A 17 -4.80 -20.81 -9.13
CA ASP A 17 -5.22 -22.11 -8.57
C ASP A 17 -5.58 -23.12 -9.67
N LEU A 18 -6.18 -22.64 -10.76
CA LEU A 18 -6.42 -23.41 -11.99
C LEU A 18 -5.15 -23.72 -12.81
N LYS A 19 -3.96 -23.42 -12.28
CA LYS A 19 -2.65 -23.68 -12.90
C LYS A 19 -2.46 -23.00 -14.25
N LYS A 20 -3.18 -21.92 -14.53
CA LYS A 20 -2.91 -21.08 -15.69
C LYS A 20 -1.62 -20.30 -15.50
N SER A 21 -1.05 -19.82 -16.60
CA SER A 21 0.05 -18.85 -16.56
C SER A 21 -0.47 -17.41 -16.43
N ALA A 22 0.40 -16.50 -15.99
CA ALA A 22 0.07 -15.08 -15.92
C ALA A 22 -0.28 -14.50 -17.30
N ALA A 23 0.41 -14.94 -18.36
CA ALA A 23 0.19 -14.49 -19.73
C ALA A 23 -1.17 -14.96 -20.27
N GLU A 24 -1.54 -16.22 -20.05
CA GLU A 24 -2.87 -16.73 -20.41
C GLU A 24 -3.97 -16.00 -19.64
N THR A 25 -3.76 -15.77 -18.35
CA THR A 25 -4.72 -15.06 -17.50
C THR A 25 -4.91 -13.62 -17.96
N HIS A 26 -3.82 -12.92 -18.30
CA HIS A 26 -3.89 -11.56 -18.85
C HIS A 26 -4.70 -11.53 -20.16
N ARG A 27 -4.46 -12.46 -21.09
CA ARG A 27 -5.23 -12.54 -22.35
C ARG A 27 -6.73 -12.73 -22.10
N LEU A 28 -7.09 -13.65 -21.21
CA LEU A 28 -8.49 -13.88 -20.81
C LEU A 28 -9.11 -12.62 -20.19
N LEU A 29 -8.39 -11.94 -19.30
CA LEU A 29 -8.88 -10.72 -18.67
C LEU A 29 -9.03 -9.58 -19.67
N ALA A 30 -8.08 -9.42 -20.60
CA ALA A 30 -8.15 -8.40 -21.65
C ALA A 30 -9.31 -8.66 -22.62
N GLU A 31 -9.60 -9.92 -22.94
CA GLU A 31 -10.74 -10.30 -23.78
C GLU A 31 -12.09 -10.00 -23.11
N ILE A 32 -12.20 -10.28 -21.80
CA ILE A 32 -13.46 -10.11 -21.05
C ILE A 32 -13.68 -8.65 -20.63
N TYR A 33 -12.63 -7.94 -20.20
CA TYR A 33 -12.71 -6.64 -19.54
C TYR A 33 -12.08 -5.49 -20.33
N GLY A 34 -11.41 -5.76 -21.45
CA GLY A 34 -10.80 -4.73 -22.30
C GLY A 34 -9.81 -3.85 -21.52
N GLU A 35 -9.97 -2.54 -21.66
CA GLU A 35 -9.12 -1.53 -21.01
C GLU A 35 -9.21 -1.52 -19.48
N SER A 36 -10.28 -2.08 -18.91
CA SER A 36 -10.41 -2.22 -17.45
C SER A 36 -9.56 -3.36 -16.88
N ALA A 37 -9.01 -4.24 -17.73
CA ALA A 37 -8.19 -5.36 -17.30
C ALA A 37 -6.85 -4.90 -16.72
N PRO A 38 -6.30 -5.62 -15.73
CA PRO A 38 -4.94 -5.38 -15.26
C PRO A 38 -3.94 -5.62 -16.39
N SER A 39 -2.89 -4.80 -16.42
CA SER A 39 -1.78 -4.98 -17.36
C SER A 39 -1.07 -6.32 -17.14
N GLU A 40 -0.37 -6.80 -18.17
CA GLU A 40 0.40 -8.04 -18.08
C GLU A 40 1.41 -8.00 -16.92
N THR A 41 2.07 -6.86 -16.70
CA THR A 41 3.02 -6.66 -15.59
C THR A 41 2.35 -6.89 -14.24
N VAL A 42 1.16 -6.32 -14.01
CA VAL A 42 0.39 -6.52 -12.78
C VAL A 42 0.04 -7.99 -12.60
N CYS A 43 -0.40 -8.67 -13.65
CA CYS A 43 -0.70 -10.11 -13.61
C CYS A 43 0.54 -10.92 -13.20
N ARG A 44 1.71 -10.63 -13.79
CA ARG A 44 2.96 -11.33 -13.48
C ARG A 44 3.43 -11.10 -12.05
N ASP A 45 3.30 -9.88 -11.53
CA ASP A 45 3.71 -9.56 -10.17
C ASP A 45 2.83 -10.26 -9.12
N TRP A 46 1.51 -10.29 -9.33
CA TRP A 46 0.61 -11.07 -8.47
C TRP A 46 0.89 -12.56 -8.53
N PHE A 47 1.15 -13.11 -9.72
CA PHE A 47 1.52 -14.52 -9.85
C PHE A 47 2.86 -14.84 -9.17
N ARG A 48 3.83 -13.91 -9.18
CA ARG A 48 5.08 -14.06 -8.42
C ARG A 48 4.79 -14.10 -6.91
N ARG A 49 3.89 -13.24 -6.43
CA ARG A 49 3.44 -13.21 -5.03
C ARG A 49 2.77 -14.52 -4.62
N PHE A 50 1.82 -15.02 -5.41
CA PHE A 50 1.16 -16.30 -5.15
C PHE A 50 2.12 -17.49 -5.14
N LYS A 51 3.13 -17.51 -6.03
CA LYS A 51 4.19 -18.52 -6.01
C LYS A 51 5.03 -18.51 -4.74
N SER A 52 5.14 -17.36 -4.07
CA SER A 52 5.82 -17.26 -2.76
C SER A 52 4.94 -17.70 -1.58
N GLY A 53 3.71 -18.14 -1.84
CA GLY A 53 2.74 -18.57 -0.82
C GLY A 53 1.90 -17.43 -0.22
N ASP A 54 2.12 -16.20 -0.65
CA ASP A 54 1.33 -15.05 -0.23
C ASP A 54 0.10 -14.90 -1.13
N CYS A 55 -1.02 -15.49 -0.69
CA CYS A 55 -2.31 -15.44 -1.38
C CYS A 55 -3.26 -14.36 -0.84
N ASP A 56 -2.78 -13.44 0.00
CA ASP A 56 -3.62 -12.35 0.50
C ASP A 56 -3.83 -11.29 -0.60
N VAL A 57 -5.07 -11.20 -1.08
CA VAL A 57 -5.50 -10.25 -2.11
C VAL A 57 -5.65 -8.82 -1.61
N HIS A 58 -5.67 -8.61 -0.29
CA HIS A 58 -5.78 -7.29 0.30
C HIS A 58 -4.45 -6.55 0.21
N ASP A 59 -4.54 -5.22 0.20
CA ASP A 59 -3.35 -4.40 0.42
C ASP A 59 -2.93 -4.58 1.87
N LYS A 60 -1.67 -4.98 2.07
CA LYS A 60 -1.06 -4.93 3.39
C LYS A 60 -1.04 -3.48 3.86
N GLN A 61 -1.22 -3.28 5.16
CA GLN A 61 -1.00 -1.95 5.73
C GLN A 61 0.35 -1.43 5.25
N ARG A 62 0.32 -0.29 4.56
CA ARG A 62 1.54 0.39 4.18
C ARG A 62 2.21 0.81 5.49
N THR A 63 3.35 0.21 5.78
CA THR A 63 4.28 0.78 6.73
C THR A 63 4.71 2.11 6.12
N GLY A 64 4.04 3.18 6.52
CA GLY A 64 4.43 4.54 6.16
C GLY A 64 5.82 4.85 6.72
N GLN A 65 6.26 6.09 6.53
CA GLN A 65 7.44 6.55 7.27
C GLN A 65 7.18 6.35 8.78
N PRO A 66 8.10 5.71 9.51
CA PRO A 66 7.96 5.57 10.95
C PRO A 66 7.75 6.94 11.58
N LYS A 67 6.80 7.04 12.54
CA LYS A 67 6.67 8.25 13.35
C LYS A 67 8.02 8.54 14.01
N LYS A 68 8.48 9.80 13.92
CA LYS A 68 9.77 10.22 14.51
C LYS A 68 9.64 10.52 16.00
N PHE A 69 8.44 10.82 16.47
CA PHE A 69 8.05 11.07 17.86
C PHE A 69 6.59 10.67 18.05
N GLU A 70 6.19 10.42 19.30
CA GLU A 70 4.79 10.14 19.64
C GLU A 70 4.00 11.42 19.90
N ASP A 71 2.70 11.41 19.64
CA ASP A 71 1.87 12.62 19.72
C ASP A 71 1.82 13.16 21.17
N GLU A 72 1.91 12.26 22.16
CA GLU A 72 1.99 12.59 23.60
C GLU A 72 3.27 13.35 23.95
N GLN A 73 4.39 13.09 23.25
CA GLN A 73 5.63 13.82 23.47
C GLN A 73 5.51 15.26 23.01
N LEU A 74 4.87 15.49 21.85
CA LEU A 74 4.62 16.85 21.36
C LEU A 74 3.60 17.58 22.26
N GLN A 75 2.57 16.88 22.72
CA GLN A 75 1.57 17.44 23.63
C GLN A 75 2.20 17.87 24.96
N ALA A 76 3.06 17.05 25.56
CA ALA A 76 3.74 17.40 26.82
C ALA A 76 4.58 18.68 26.70
N LEU A 77 5.27 18.90 25.56
CA LEU A 77 6.05 20.11 25.31
C LEU A 77 5.16 21.36 25.20
N LEU A 78 3.98 21.23 24.59
CA LEU A 78 3.01 22.33 24.48
C LEU A 78 2.33 22.65 25.81
N GLU A 79 2.10 21.64 26.65
CA GLU A 79 1.56 21.83 28.01
C GLU A 79 2.58 22.49 28.94
N GLU A 80 3.86 22.14 28.82
CA GLU A 80 4.94 22.76 29.60
C GLU A 80 5.14 24.23 29.24
N ASN A 81 5.13 24.54 27.94
CA ASN A 81 5.19 25.93 27.48
C ASN A 81 4.43 26.10 26.15
N PRO A 82 3.22 26.70 26.17
CA PRO A 82 2.40 26.87 24.97
C PRO A 82 2.91 27.98 24.04
N ALA A 83 3.85 28.82 24.47
CA ALA A 83 4.41 29.91 23.67
C ALA A 83 5.64 29.50 22.84
N GLN A 84 6.03 28.21 22.85
CA GLN A 84 7.16 27.70 22.10
C GLN A 84 6.96 27.85 20.58
N THR A 85 8.05 28.15 19.89
CA THR A 85 8.07 28.22 18.44
C THR A 85 8.28 26.83 17.83
N LEU A 86 7.81 26.63 16.59
CA LEU A 86 8.06 25.38 15.84
C LEU A 86 9.54 25.04 15.71
N LYS A 87 10.43 26.04 15.72
CA LYS A 87 11.89 25.83 15.66
C LYS A 87 12.41 25.19 16.94
N GLU A 88 11.94 25.65 18.10
CA GLU A 88 12.33 25.10 19.41
C GLU A 88 11.81 23.67 19.56
N LEU A 89 10.54 23.44 19.22
CA LEU A 89 9.96 22.09 19.21
C LEU A 89 10.75 21.16 18.27
N SER A 90 11.17 21.63 17.09
CA SER A 90 11.93 20.82 16.14
C SER A 90 13.31 20.43 16.65
N GLN A 91 13.94 21.33 17.41
CA GLN A 91 15.23 21.08 18.06
C GLN A 91 15.07 20.06 19.20
N GLN A 92 14.02 20.18 20.02
CA GLN A 92 13.73 19.26 21.12
C GLN A 92 13.39 17.85 20.62
N LEU A 93 12.56 17.74 19.59
CA LEU A 93 12.15 16.48 18.99
C LEU A 93 13.16 15.92 17.97
N LYS A 94 14.25 16.65 17.70
CA LYS A 94 15.30 16.30 16.72
C LYS A 94 14.74 15.97 15.34
N VAL A 95 13.75 16.73 14.90
CA VAL A 95 13.10 16.60 13.59
C VAL A 95 13.26 17.90 12.78
N ASP A 96 12.93 17.83 11.49
CA ASP A 96 12.85 19.05 10.68
C ASP A 96 11.59 19.84 11.09
N LYS A 97 11.64 21.18 11.00
CA LYS A 97 10.49 22.03 11.30
C LYS A 97 9.25 21.65 10.48
N SER A 98 9.41 21.15 9.26
CA SER A 98 8.29 20.68 8.41
C SER A 98 7.64 19.37 8.91
N THR A 99 8.27 18.68 9.86
CA THR A 99 7.71 17.47 10.49
C THR A 99 6.80 17.79 11.68
N ILE A 100 6.90 19.00 12.26
CA ILE A 100 6.06 19.50 13.35
C ILE A 100 4.93 20.34 12.78
#